data_AF-A0A7S0Y924-F1
#
_entry.id   AF-A0A7S0Y924-F1
#
_cell.length_a   1.000
_cell.length_b   1.000
_cell.length_c   1.000
_cell.angle_alpha   90.00
_cell.angle_beta   90.00
_cell.angle_gamma   90.00
#
_symmetry.space_group_name_H-M   'P 1'
#
loop_
_entity.id
_entity.type
_entity.pdbx_description
1 polymer ?
#
loop_
_entity_poly.entity_id
_entity_poly.type
_entity_poly.pdbx_seq_one_letter_code
_entity_poly.pdbx_strand_id
1 'polypeptide(L)'
;MGICAVLAVWVCWDCIWGLVKNGDSTIGERSAFPIFRACGGLLLLQWYWGCSVFVWTRYRINYIFLFDFIPNTISTSFDIFCAAVDNTLIFMLLMLLYYKAGAHEIPEVIP
;
A
#
# COMPACT_ATOMS: atom_id res chain seq x y z
N MET A 1 -4.53 -10.11 -6.62
CA MET A 1 -3.41 -10.50 -5.72
C MET A 1 -2.08 -10.67 -6.46
N GLY A 2 -1.99 -11.47 -7.54
CA GLY A 2 -0.72 -11.68 -8.27
C GLY A 2 -0.11 -10.40 -8.87
N ILE A 3 -0.92 -9.52 -9.45
CA ILE A 3 -0.47 -8.25 -10.05
C ILE A 3 0.17 -7.33 -8.99
N CYS A 4 -0.38 -7.27 -7.78
CA CYS A 4 0.19 -6.44 -6.70
C CYS A 4 1.53 -6.99 -6.22
N ALA A 5 1.70 -8.32 -6.16
CA ALA A 5 2.98 -8.94 -5.83
C ALA A 5 4.02 -8.69 -6.93
N VAL A 6 3.62 -8.78 -8.21
CA VAL A 6 4.50 -8.47 -9.35
C VAL A 6 4.92 -7.00 -9.33
N LEU A 7 3.99 -6.07 -9.06
CA LEU A 7 4.30 -4.65 -8.92
C LEU A 7 5.16 -4.35 -7.70
N ALA A 8 4.93 -5.01 -6.56
CA ALA A 8 5.76 -4.87 -5.37
C ALA A 8 7.21 -5.33 -5.65
N VAL A 9 7.36 -6.48 -6.29
CA VAL A 9 8.68 -7.01 -6.69
C VAL A 9 9.36 -6.08 -7.70
N TRP A 10 8.59 -5.52 -8.64
CA TRP A 10 9.11 -4.57 -9.62
C TRP A 10 9.54 -3.24 -8.97
N VAL A 11 8.74 -2.69 -8.06
CA VAL A 11 9.10 -1.50 -7.27
C VAL A 11 10.34 -1.76 -6.43
N CYS A 12 10.41 -2.90 -5.73
CA CYS A 12 11.59 -3.29 -4.96
C CYS A 12 12.83 -3.40 -5.86
N TRP A 13 12.69 -3.99 -7.05
CA TRP A 13 13.75 -4.09 -8.04
C TRP A 13 14.23 -2.71 -8.53
N ASP A 14 13.31 -1.80 -8.90
CA ASP A 14 13.64 -0.42 -9.29
C ASP A 14 14.30 0.37 -8.15
N CYS A 15 13.86 0.18 -6.90
CA CYS A 15 14.50 0.79 -5.72
C CYS A 15 15.93 0.28 -5.50
N ILE A 16 16.17 -1.02 -5.67
CA ILE A 16 17.50 -1.63 -5.55
C ILE A 16 18.41 -1.11 -6.67
N TRP A 17 17.94 -1.08 -7.92
CA TRP A 17 18.72 -0.53 -9.04
C TRP A 17 18.99 0.96 -8.91
N GLY A 18 18.02 1.73 -8.40
CA GLY A 18 18.19 3.14 -8.08
C GLY A 18 19.30 3.38 -7.06
N LEU A 19 19.34 2.56 -5.99
CA LEU A 19 20.39 2.61 -4.97
C LEU A 19 21.75 2.20 -5.53
N VAL A 20 21.81 1.13 -6.32
CA VAL A 20 23.05 0.60 -6.92
C VAL A 20 23.65 1.59 -7.93
N LYS A 21 22.82 2.29 -8.71
CA LYS A 21 23.26 3.22 -9.75
C LYS A 21 23.71 4.58 -9.21
N ASN A 22 23.00 5.12 -8.21
CA ASN A 22 23.24 6.48 -7.74
C ASN A 22 24.06 6.57 -6.44
N GLY A 23 24.27 5.47 -5.71
CA GLY A 23 25.13 5.43 -4.51
C GLY A 23 24.60 6.21 -3.29
N ASP A 24 23.68 7.15 -3.49
CA ASP A 24 23.05 7.94 -2.45
C ASP A 24 21.58 7.55 -2.24
N SER A 25 21.19 7.46 -0.96
CA SER A 25 19.87 7.04 -0.50
C SER A 25 18.82 8.16 -0.72
N THR A 26 18.50 8.46 -1.99
CA THR A 26 17.67 9.62 -2.39
C THR A 26 16.18 9.55 -1.99
N ILE A 27 15.77 8.52 -1.25
CA ILE A 27 14.38 8.37 -0.77
C ILE A 27 14.16 9.11 0.56
N GLY A 28 15.19 9.21 1.41
CA GLY A 28 15.08 9.83 2.73
C GLY A 28 15.16 11.37 2.72
N GLU A 29 15.74 11.95 1.67
CA GLU A 29 16.02 13.39 1.60
C GLU A 29 14.91 14.18 0.88
N ARG A 30 13.97 13.48 0.23
CA ARG A 30 12.86 14.11 -0.48
C ARG A 30 11.72 14.45 0.48
N SER A 31 11.20 15.67 0.36
CA SER A 31 10.11 16.22 1.20
C SER A 31 8.82 15.37 1.21
N ALA A 32 8.63 14.47 0.24
CA ALA A 32 7.48 13.58 0.18
C ALA A 32 7.59 12.31 1.04
N PHE A 33 8.78 11.98 1.56
CA PHE A 33 9.01 10.79 2.39
C PHE A 33 8.07 10.65 3.62
N PRO A 34 7.78 11.70 4.41
CA PRO A 34 6.84 11.58 5.53
C PRO A 34 5.42 11.22 5.09
N ILE A 35 4.99 11.68 3.91
CA ILE A 35 3.65 11.41 3.37
C ILE A 35 3.52 9.94 2.98
N PHE A 36 4.50 9.41 2.24
CA PHE A 36 4.53 8.00 1.89
C PHE A 36 4.63 7.08 3.12
N ARG A 37 5.36 7.49 4.16
CA ARG A 37 5.40 6.76 5.44
C ARG A 37 4.05 6.77 6.17
N ALA A 38 3.37 7.91 6.24
CA ALA A 38 2.06 8.02 6.87
C ALA A 38 1.01 7.17 6.13
N CYS A 39 0.98 7.27 4.80
CA CYS A 39 0.09 6.47 3.96
C CYS A 39 0.40 4.96 4.04
N GLY A 40 1.68 4.59 4.08
CA GLY A 40 2.09 3.20 4.32
C GLY A 40 1.64 2.67 5.68
N GLY A 41 1.69 3.50 6.72
CA GLY A 41 1.15 3.18 8.05
C GLY A 41 -0.37 2.94 8.04
N LEU A 42 -1.13 3.78 7.33
CA LEU A 42 -2.57 3.59 7.16
C LEU A 42 -2.92 2.31 6.38
N LEU A 43 -2.13 1.97 5.35
CA LEU A 43 -2.29 0.71 4.64
C LEU A 43 -2.03 -0.49 5.56
N LEU A 44 -0.97 -0.45 6.37
CA LEU A 44 -0.71 -1.51 7.34
C LEU A 44 -1.87 -1.66 8.33
N LEU A 45 -2.43 -0.55 8.82
CA LEU A 45 -3.61 -0.59 9.69
C LEU A 45 -4.79 -1.30 9.01
N GLN A 46 -5.06 -1.00 7.74
CA GLN A 46 -6.10 -1.66 6.95
C GLN A 46 -5.86 -3.17 6.82
N TRP A 47 -4.60 -3.59 6.62
CA TRP A 47 -4.21 -5.00 6.58
C TRP A 47 -4.38 -5.70 7.93
N TYR A 48 -3.94 -5.06 9.02
CA TYR A 48 -4.12 -5.58 10.38
C TYR A 48 -5.61 -5.72 10.74
N TRP A 49 -6.44 -4.77 10.28
CA TRP A 49 -7.87 -4.84 10.44
C TRP A 49 -8.47 -6.05 9.70
N GLY A 50 -8.12 -6.24 8.43
CA GLY A 50 -8.54 -7.41 7.64
C GLY A 50 -8.14 -8.74 8.28
N CYS A 51 -6.90 -8.83 8.79
CA CYS A 51 -6.40 -10.00 9.53
C CYS A 51 -7.18 -10.24 10.83
N SER A 52 -7.50 -9.19 11.58
CA SER A 52 -8.27 -9.30 12.83
C SER A 52 -9.68 -9.82 12.55
N VAL A 53 -10.37 -9.26 11.55
CA VAL A 53 -11.69 -9.73 11.11
C VAL A 53 -11.64 -11.18 10.61
N PHE A 54 -10.57 -11.58 9.90
CA PHE A 54 -10.36 -12.97 9.49
C PHE A 54 -10.23 -13.93 10.68
N VAL A 55 -9.39 -13.58 11.67
CA VAL A 55 -9.22 -14.39 12.89
C VAL A 55 -10.54 -14.49 13.66
N TRP A 56 -11.25 -13.38 13.85
CA TRP A 56 -12.55 -13.37 14.54
C TRP A 56 -13.59 -14.22 13.80
N THR A 57 -13.59 -14.18 12.46
CA THR A 57 -14.44 -15.04 11.63
C THR A 57 -14.10 -16.52 11.79
N ARG A 58 -12.80 -16.85 11.86
CA ARG A 58 -12.31 -18.24 11.99
C ARG A 58 -12.61 -18.87 13.36
N TYR A 59 -12.55 -18.08 14.43
CA TYR A 59 -12.87 -18.48 15.80
C TYR A 59 -14.34 -18.23 16.19
N ARG A 60 -15.19 -17.78 15.24
CA ARG A 60 -16.63 -17.52 15.44
C ARG A 60 -16.91 -16.54 16.59
N ILE A 61 -15.98 -15.60 16.83
CA ILE A 61 -16.16 -14.54 17.83
C ILE A 61 -17.16 -13.55 17.25
N ASN A 62 -18.19 -13.19 18.01
CA ASN A 62 -19.18 -12.17 17.63
C ASN A 62 -18.57 -10.75 17.72
N TYR A 63 -17.67 -10.44 16.80
CA TYR A 63 -16.98 -9.14 16.74
C TYR A 63 -17.94 -7.97 16.48
N ILE A 64 -19.09 -8.23 15.86
CA ILE A 64 -20.19 -7.28 15.66
C ILE A 64 -20.68 -6.74 17.00
N PHE A 65 -20.91 -7.63 17.96
CA PHE A 65 -21.37 -7.28 19.30
C PHE A 65 -20.24 -6.67 20.16
N LEU A 66 -19.02 -7.17 20.00
CA LEU A 66 -17.86 -6.72 20.77
C LEU A 66 -17.50 -5.25 20.50
N PHE A 67 -17.72 -4.78 19.27
CA PHE A 67 -17.47 -3.39 18.87
C PHE A 67 -18.74 -2.58 18.60
N ASP A 68 -19.91 -3.15 18.90
CA ASP A 68 -21.23 -2.53 18.68
C ASP A 68 -21.42 -2.02 17.23
N PHE A 69 -21.00 -2.83 16.26
CA PHE A 69 -21.14 -2.49 14.84
C PHE A 69 -22.55 -2.78 14.32
N ILE A 70 -23.04 -1.91 13.44
CA ILE A 70 -24.31 -2.12 12.74
C ILE A 70 -24.15 -3.29 11.75
N PRO A 71 -24.91 -4.40 11.90
CA PRO A 71 -24.68 -5.64 11.15
C PRO A 71 -24.89 -5.51 9.63
N ASN A 72 -25.64 -4.52 9.18
CA ASN A 72 -25.91 -4.27 7.76
C ASN A 72 -24.80 -3.52 7.02
N THR A 73 -23.79 -3.00 7.74
CA THR A 73 -22.71 -2.18 7.16
C THR A 73 -21.39 -2.95 7.07
N ILE A 74 -21.37 -4.22 7.51
CA ILE A 74 -20.14 -4.97 7.68
C ILE A 74 -19.80 -5.71 6.40
N SER A 75 -18.78 -5.22 5.69
CA SER A 75 -18.19 -5.91 4.55
C SER A 75 -17.63 -7.27 4.95
N THR A 76 -17.76 -8.25 4.06
CA THR A 76 -17.19 -9.59 4.27
C THR A 76 -15.67 -9.47 4.38
N SER A 77 -15.01 -10.32 5.18
CA SER A 77 -13.55 -10.31 5.38
C SER A 77 -12.78 -10.33 4.05
N PHE A 78 -13.30 -11.04 3.04
CA PHE A 78 -12.75 -11.07 1.69
C PHE A 78 -12.78 -9.71 0.97
N ASP A 79 -13.86 -8.96 1.13
CA ASP A 79 -14.05 -7.65 0.51
C ASP A 79 -13.10 -6.60 1.10
N ILE A 80 -12.88 -6.67 2.43
CA ILE A 80 -11.88 -5.85 3.14
C ILE A 80 -10.47 -6.13 2.59
N PHE A 81 -10.12 -7.39 2.33
CA PHE A 81 -8.84 -7.75 1.72
C PHE A 81 -8.71 -7.28 0.28
N CYS A 82 -9.76 -7.40 -0.54
CA CYS A 82 -9.75 -6.87 -1.90
C CYS A 82 -9.51 -5.35 -1.91
N ALA A 83 -10.24 -4.60 -1.08
CA ALA A 83 -10.04 -3.17 -0.95
C ALA A 83 -8.62 -2.81 -0.44
N ALA A 84 -8.06 -3.58 0.49
CA ALA A 84 -6.70 -3.37 0.97
C ALA A 84 -5.66 -3.60 -0.14
N VAL A 85 -5.86 -4.62 -0.96
CA VAL A 85 -5.01 -4.95 -2.11
C VAL A 85 -5.06 -3.85 -3.18
N ASP A 86 -6.25 -3.34 -3.51
CA ASP A 86 -6.42 -2.26 -4.49
C ASP A 86 -5.77 -0.95 -4.01
N ASN A 87 -5.98 -0.58 -2.74
CA ASN A 87 -5.32 0.58 -2.15
C ASN A 87 -3.79 0.43 -2.11
N THR A 88 -3.28 -0.78 -1.85
CA THR A 88 -1.83 -1.06 -1.87
C THR A 88 -1.27 -0.90 -3.28
N LEU A 89 -2.01 -1.33 -4.31
CA LEU A 89 -1.62 -1.18 -5.71
C LEU A 89 -1.54 0.30 -6.12
N ILE A 90 -2.55 1.09 -5.77
CA ILE A 90 -2.57 2.53 -6.06
C ILE A 90 -1.40 3.23 -5.38
N PHE A 91 -1.12 2.90 -4.12
CA PHE A 91 0.01 3.45 -3.38
C PHE A 91 1.36 3.12 -4.03
N MET A 92 1.57 1.87 -4.45
CA MET A 92 2.79 1.46 -5.14
C MET A 92 2.96 2.15 -6.49
N LEU A 93 1.89 2.32 -7.28
CA LEU A 93 1.92 3.06 -8.53
C LEU A 93 2.27 4.54 -8.32
N LEU A 94 1.66 5.20 -7.34
CA LEU A 94 1.94 6.60 -7.02
C LEU A 94 3.38 6.80 -6.56
N MET A 95 3.90 5.88 -5.73
CA MET A 95 5.29 5.90 -5.30
C MET A 95 6.25 5.77 -6.49
N LEU A 96 5.95 4.88 -7.43
CA LEU A 96 6.76 4.67 -8.63
C LEU A 96 6.72 5.86 -9.59
N LEU A 97 5.52 6.42 -9.83
CA LEU A 97 5.37 7.64 -10.64
C LEU A 97 6.13 8.81 -10.03
N TYR A 98 6.04 9.00 -8.71
CA TYR A 98 6.79 10.04 -8.01
C TYR A 98 8.31 9.85 -8.17
N TYR A 99 8.78 8.60 -8.07
CA TYR A 99 10.19 8.29 -8.28
C TYR A 99 10.66 8.58 -9.72
N LYS A 100 9.89 8.14 -10.72
CA LYS A 100 10.20 8.41 -12.15
C LYS A 100 10.14 9.89 -12.50
N ALA A 101 9.18 10.64 -11.95
CA ALA A 101 9.10 12.09 -12.11
C ALA A 101 10.30 12.80 -11.48
N GLY A 102 10.69 12.36 -10.28
CA GLY A 102 11.85 12.87 -9.59
C GLY A 102 13.20 12.58 -10.26
N ALA A 103 13.26 11.60 -11.15
CA ALA A 103 14.46 11.18 -11.87
C ALA A 103 14.65 11.89 -13.23
N HIS A 104 13.72 12.78 -13.65
CA HIS A 104 13.72 13.42 -14.99
C HIS A 104 13.75 12.41 -16.16
N GLU A 105 13.36 11.15 -15.93
CA GLU A 105 13.27 10.13 -16.99
C GLU A 105 11.97 10.24 -17.81
N ILE A 106 11.00 11.04 -17.35
CA ILE A 106 9.81 11.39 -18.13
C ILE A 106 10.14 12.65 -18.91
N PRO A 107 10.19 12.61 -20.26
CA PRO A 107 10.40 13.81 -21.04
C PRO A 107 9.24 14.78 -20.77
N GLU A 108 9.57 16.05 -20.54
CA GLU A 108 8.63 17.17 -20.44
C GLU A 108 7.91 17.34 -21.79
N VAL A 109 7.02 16.42 -22.14
CA VAL A 109 6.20 16.50 -23.35
C VAL A 109 4.78 16.82 -22.93
N ILE A 110 4.62 18.03 -22.40
CA ILE A 110 3.35 18.73 -22.48
C ILE A 110 3.72 20.19 -22.83
N PRO A 111 3.33 20.70 -24.01
CA PRO A 111 3.51 22.11 -24.35
C PRO A 111 2.71 23.04 -23.43
#